data_AF-A0A1Y4GWD4-F1
#
_entry.id   AF-A0A1Y4GWD4-F1
#
_cell.length_a   1.000
_cell.length_b   1.000
_cell.length_c   1.000
_cell.angle_alpha   90.00
_cell.angle_beta   90.00
_cell.angle_gamma   90.00
#
_symmetry.space_group_name_H-M   'P 1'
#
loop_
_entity.id
_entity.type
_entity.pdbx_description
1 polymer ?
#
loop_
_entity_poly.entity_id
_entity_poly.type
_entity_poly.pdbx_seq_one_letter_code
_entity_poly.pdbx_strand_id
1 'polypeptide(L)'
;MTDNNPKGVDCSYLGDKLKGSYNIHTHPPDSTQFSFSTDVDLPAFFEDGSAVMEAVDYKYRYRFERPDGITWEQWETMRVQVENEKGSLLVSRGIEMDNYEENVKHIIIDETCRRLGIKAYSREKLR
;
A
#
# COMPACT_ATOMS: atom_id res chain seq x y z
N MET A 1 1.84 -5.96 -25.22
CA MET A 1 3.31 -5.87 -25.32
C MET A 1 3.74 -5.71 -23.87
N THR A 2 4.30 -6.76 -23.27
CA THR A 2 4.73 -6.76 -21.86
C THR A 2 6.10 -6.09 -21.77
N ASP A 3 6.34 -5.28 -20.74
CA ASP A 3 7.59 -4.53 -20.47
C ASP A 3 8.90 -5.34 -20.41
N ASN A 4 8.85 -6.67 -20.63
CA ASN A 4 9.97 -7.61 -20.59
C ASN A 4 10.78 -7.53 -19.29
N ASN A 5 10.21 -7.00 -18.21
CA ASN A 5 10.82 -7.03 -16.90
C ASN A 5 10.51 -8.40 -16.26
N PRO A 6 11.50 -9.29 -16.07
CA PRO A 6 11.26 -10.60 -15.46
C PRO A 6 10.80 -10.52 -14.00
N LYS A 7 10.75 -9.31 -13.41
CA LYS A 7 10.34 -9.04 -12.03
C LYS A 7 9.00 -8.31 -11.92
N GLY A 8 8.31 -8.03 -13.03
CA GLY A 8 7.08 -7.25 -13.04
C GLY A 8 6.04 -7.81 -14.01
N VAL A 9 4.77 -7.47 -13.76
CA VAL A 9 3.69 -7.69 -14.71
C VAL A 9 3.25 -6.32 -15.23
N ASP A 10 3.53 -6.05 -16.50
CA ASP A 10 3.04 -4.84 -17.17
C ASP A 10 1.54 -4.95 -17.42
N CYS A 11 0.76 -4.15 -16.68
CA CYS A 11 -0.69 -4.05 -16.80
C CYS A 11 -1.14 -2.82 -17.60
N SER A 12 -0.23 -2.04 -18.19
CA SER A 12 -0.56 -0.79 -18.90
C SER A 12 -1.56 -1.00 -20.04
N TYR A 13 -1.55 -2.18 -20.68
CA TYR A 13 -2.47 -2.56 -21.75
C TYR A 13 -3.94 -2.70 -21.30
N LEU A 14 -4.20 -2.76 -19.99
CA LEU A 14 -5.55 -2.84 -19.44
C LEU A 14 -6.24 -1.47 -19.43
N GLY A 15 -5.49 -0.37 -19.30
CA GLY A 15 -6.02 1.00 -19.30
C GLY A 15 -7.24 1.15 -18.38
N ASP A 16 -8.30 1.76 -18.90
CA ASP A 16 -9.56 2.00 -18.17
C ASP A 16 -10.25 0.74 -17.62
N LYS A 17 -9.84 -0.47 -18.06
CA LYS A 17 -10.40 -1.73 -17.53
C LYS A 17 -9.99 -1.99 -16.08
N LEU A 18 -8.97 -1.29 -15.57
CA LEU A 18 -8.60 -1.33 -14.15
C LEU A 18 -9.55 -0.53 -13.26
N LYS A 19 -10.37 0.35 -13.84
CA LYS A 19 -11.32 1.13 -13.07
C LYS A 19 -12.35 0.23 -12.39
N GLY A 20 -12.44 0.33 -11.07
CA GLY A 20 -13.31 -0.51 -10.24
C GLY A 20 -12.82 -1.95 -10.08
N SER A 21 -11.63 -2.27 -10.56
CA SER A 21 -11.07 -3.62 -10.46
C SER A 21 -10.61 -3.96 -9.04
N TYR A 22 -10.48 -5.26 -8.80
CA TYR A 22 -9.85 -5.79 -7.61
C TYR A 22 -8.53 -6.45 -8.01
N ASN A 23 -7.41 -5.84 -7.65
CA ASN A 23 -6.08 -6.32 -7.98
C ASN A 23 -5.48 -7.05 -6.79
N ILE A 24 -5.02 -8.28 -7.02
CA ILE A 24 -4.37 -9.10 -6.00
C ILE A 24 -3.03 -9.55 -6.55
N HIS A 25 -1.95 -9.32 -5.79
CA HIS A 25 -0.65 -9.92 -6.07
C HIS A 25 -0.15 -10.70 -4.85
N THR A 26 0.60 -11.77 -5.12
CA THR A 26 1.14 -12.66 -4.09
C THR A 26 2.64 -12.74 -4.23
N HIS A 27 3.36 -12.76 -3.11
CA HIS A 27 4.80 -12.98 -3.10
C HIS A 27 5.13 -14.48 -2.98
N PRO A 28 6.26 -14.93 -3.57
CA PRO A 28 6.81 -16.25 -3.28
C PRO A 28 6.93 -16.52 -1.77
N PRO A 29 6.71 -17.76 -1.30
CA PRO A 29 6.62 -18.09 0.14
C PRO A 29 7.86 -17.74 0.97
N ASP A 30 9.02 -17.67 0.35
CA ASP A 30 10.32 -17.37 0.96
C ASP A 30 10.75 -15.90 0.80
N SER A 31 9.85 -15.06 0.26
CA SER A 31 10.11 -13.64 0.02
C SER A 31 9.15 -12.75 0.79
N THR A 32 9.64 -11.60 1.21
CA THR A 32 8.80 -10.49 1.65
C THR A 32 9.10 -9.30 0.75
N GLN A 33 8.06 -8.73 0.17
CA GLN A 33 8.07 -7.34 -0.24
C GLN A 33 7.00 -6.67 0.60
N PHE A 34 7.44 -5.80 1.48
CA PHE A 34 6.61 -5.04 2.40
C PHE A 34 5.39 -4.43 1.67
N SER A 35 4.15 -4.67 2.15
CA SER A 35 2.86 -4.26 1.55
C SER A 35 2.91 -3.53 0.19
N PHE A 36 2.66 -2.23 0.18
CA PHE A 36 2.58 -1.38 -1.01
C PHE A 36 3.69 -0.33 -0.94
N SER A 37 4.31 -0.06 -2.06
CA SER A 37 5.20 1.08 -2.24
C SER A 37 4.38 2.37 -2.32
N THR A 38 4.85 3.41 -1.64
CA THR A 38 4.17 4.71 -1.62
C THR A 38 4.46 5.55 -2.85
N ASP A 39 5.47 5.18 -3.63
CA ASP A 39 5.99 5.89 -4.80
C ASP A 39 5.66 5.22 -6.14
N VAL A 40 5.19 3.96 -6.13
CA VAL A 40 4.77 3.24 -7.34
C VAL A 40 3.36 2.67 -7.20
N ASP A 41 3.11 1.80 -6.22
CA ASP A 41 1.85 1.05 -6.12
C ASP A 41 0.66 1.95 -5.80
N LEU A 42 0.79 2.81 -4.79
CA LEU A 42 -0.26 3.72 -4.39
C LEU A 42 -0.59 4.77 -5.47
N PRO A 43 0.37 5.49 -6.06
CA PRO A 43 0.10 6.39 -7.18
C PRO A 43 -0.63 5.69 -8.34
N ALA A 44 -0.15 4.51 -8.76
CA ALA A 44 -0.78 3.74 -9.84
C ALA A 44 -2.20 3.30 -9.47
N PHE A 45 -2.41 2.83 -8.24
CA PHE A 45 -3.71 2.48 -7.71
C PHE A 45 -4.68 3.65 -7.76
N PHE A 46 -4.24 4.88 -7.43
CA PHE A 46 -5.07 6.07 -7.51
C PHE A 46 -5.35 6.51 -8.95
N GLU A 47 -4.36 6.42 -9.83
CA GLU A 47 -4.43 6.78 -11.26
C GLU A 47 -5.36 5.86 -12.05
N ASP A 48 -5.25 4.54 -11.88
CA ASP A 48 -5.94 3.54 -12.71
C ASP A 48 -7.43 3.33 -12.34
N GLY A 49 -7.88 3.89 -11.23
CA GLY A 49 -9.27 3.80 -10.79
C GLY A 49 -9.63 2.52 -10.03
N SER A 50 -8.67 1.67 -9.66
CA SER A 50 -8.92 0.40 -8.97
C SER A 50 -9.73 0.58 -7.69
N ALA A 51 -10.63 -0.37 -7.42
CA ALA A 51 -11.47 -0.34 -6.21
C ALA A 51 -10.70 -0.86 -4.99
N VAL A 52 -9.91 -1.92 -5.18
CA VAL A 52 -9.14 -2.53 -4.10
C VAL A 52 -7.81 -3.07 -4.64
N MET A 53 -6.74 -2.88 -3.87
CA MET A 53 -5.48 -3.58 -4.06
C MET A 53 -5.18 -4.45 -2.84
N GLU A 54 -4.76 -5.68 -3.09
CA GLU A 54 -4.39 -6.65 -2.07
C GLU A 54 -3.03 -7.27 -2.37
N ALA A 55 -2.21 -7.40 -1.34
CA ALA A 55 -0.92 -8.03 -1.37
C ALA A 55 -0.87 -9.12 -0.29
N VAL A 56 -0.28 -10.27 -0.59
CA VAL A 56 -0.14 -11.38 0.36
C VAL A 56 1.29 -11.88 0.38
N ASP A 57 1.90 -11.93 1.56
CA ASP A 57 3.16 -12.62 1.82
C ASP A 57 2.96 -13.79 2.80
N TYR A 58 4.05 -14.43 3.25
CA TYR A 58 3.95 -15.57 4.17
C TYR A 58 3.50 -15.21 5.61
N LYS A 59 3.51 -13.93 5.98
CA LYS A 59 3.14 -13.44 7.31
C LYS A 59 1.74 -12.83 7.31
N TYR A 60 1.41 -12.02 6.30
CA TYR A 60 0.26 -11.12 6.32
C TYR A 60 -0.47 -11.02 4.98
N ARG A 61 -1.75 -10.64 5.08
CA ARG A 61 -2.56 -10.08 4.00
C ARG A 61 -2.67 -8.57 4.22
N TYR A 62 -2.35 -7.80 3.19
CA TYR A 62 -2.47 -6.34 3.18
C TYR A 62 -3.54 -5.95 2.18
N ARG A 63 -4.44 -5.04 2.57
CA ARG A 63 -5.53 -4.59 1.70
C ARG A 63 -5.70 -3.09 1.81
N PHE A 64 -5.82 -2.44 0.66
CA PHE A 64 -6.16 -1.03 0.54
C PHE A 64 -7.39 -0.87 -0.35
N GLU A 65 -8.45 -0.33 0.21
CA GLU A 65 -9.71 -0.02 -0.49
C GLU A 65 -9.71 1.45 -0.88
N ARG A 66 -10.16 1.76 -2.10
CA ARG A 66 -10.22 3.13 -2.58
C ARG A 66 -11.16 3.94 -1.68
N PRO A 67 -10.65 4.98 -1.00
CA PRO A 67 -11.52 5.86 -0.21
C PRO A 67 -12.39 6.73 -1.10
N ASP A 68 -13.64 6.92 -0.70
CA ASP A 68 -14.54 7.90 -1.32
C ASP A 68 -14.08 9.33 -1.01
N GLY A 69 -14.04 10.19 -2.03
CA GLY A 69 -13.81 11.63 -1.85
C GLY A 69 -12.38 12.05 -1.48
N ILE A 70 -11.41 11.14 -1.51
CA ILE A 70 -9.99 11.45 -1.31
C ILE A 70 -9.25 11.39 -2.65
N THR A 71 -8.60 12.50 -3.02
CA THR A 71 -7.71 12.55 -4.20
C THR A 71 -6.31 12.04 -3.86
N TRP A 72 -5.55 11.65 -4.89
CA TRP A 72 -4.12 11.33 -4.73
C TRP A 72 -3.34 12.47 -4.06
N GLU A 73 -3.61 13.71 -4.46
CA GLU A 73 -2.92 14.90 -3.96
C GLU A 73 -3.17 15.13 -2.46
N GLN A 74 -4.40 14.92 -2.00
CA GLN A 74 -4.74 14.96 -0.58
C GLN A 74 -4.05 13.84 0.20
N TRP A 75 -4.06 12.64 -0.37
CA TRP A 75 -3.44 11.47 0.23
C TRP A 75 -1.92 11.65 0.36
N GLU A 76 -1.26 12.08 -0.72
CA GLU A 76 0.18 12.30 -0.80
C GLU A 76 0.65 13.42 0.13
N THR A 77 -0.09 14.54 0.18
CA THR A 77 0.21 15.63 1.11
C THR A 77 0.23 15.14 2.56
N MET A 78 -0.75 14.31 2.94
CA MET A 78 -0.79 13.74 4.28
C MET A 78 0.30 12.70 4.50
N ARG A 79 0.57 11.84 3.51
CA ARG A 79 1.64 10.84 3.57
C ARG A 79 2.99 11.49 3.83
N VAL A 80 3.33 12.57 3.15
CA VAL A 80 4.60 13.30 3.35
C VAL A 80 4.73 13.81 4.78
N GLN A 81 3.64 14.35 5.37
CA GLN A 81 3.64 14.78 6.77
C GLN A 81 3.90 13.61 7.72
N VAL A 82 3.18 12.51 7.53
CA VAL A 82 3.34 11.27 8.30
C VAL A 82 4.76 10.70 8.18
N GLU A 83 5.34 10.72 6.97
CA GLU A 83 6.67 10.20 6.72
C GLU A 83 7.77 10.98 7.47
N ASN A 84 7.58 12.29 7.66
CA ASN A 84 8.49 13.11 8.48
C ASN A 84 8.39 12.76 9.98
N GLU A 85 7.25 12.21 10.42
CA GLU A 85 6.98 11.85 11.81
C GLU A 85 7.19 10.36 12.12
N LYS A 86 7.58 9.54 11.12
CA LYS A 86 7.59 8.06 11.21
C LYS A 86 8.32 7.52 12.44
N GLY A 87 9.45 8.13 12.84
CA GLY A 87 10.21 7.70 14.01
C GLY A 87 9.42 7.85 15.31
N SER A 88 8.82 9.02 15.53
CA SER A 88 7.97 9.29 16.69
C SER A 88 6.71 8.42 16.70
N LEU A 89 6.14 8.19 15.52
CA LEU A 89 4.96 7.35 15.37
C LEU A 89 5.25 5.90 15.78
N LEU A 90 6.35 5.31 15.33
CA LEU A 90 6.75 3.95 15.71
C LEU A 90 6.88 3.80 17.24
N VAL A 91 7.56 4.76 17.88
CA VAL A 91 7.73 4.78 19.34
C VAL A 91 6.38 4.90 20.04
N SER A 92 5.53 5.84 19.62
CA SER A 92 4.21 6.05 20.24
C SER A 92 3.29 4.84 20.11
N ARG A 93 3.50 4.00 19.09
CA ARG A 93 2.74 2.80 18.80
C ARG A 93 3.30 1.54 19.46
N GLY A 94 4.42 1.67 20.19
CA GLY A 94 5.09 0.55 20.85
C GLY A 94 5.61 -0.49 19.86
N ILE A 95 5.98 -0.06 18.64
CA ILE A 95 6.46 -0.97 17.60
C ILE A 95 7.96 -1.18 17.76
N GLU A 96 8.35 -2.45 17.82
CA GLU A 96 9.75 -2.88 17.91
C GLU A 96 10.52 -2.54 16.62
N MET A 97 11.81 -2.20 16.78
CA MET A 97 12.68 -1.78 15.69
C MET A 97 13.29 -2.97 14.92
N ASP A 98 13.04 -4.20 15.33
CA ASP A 98 13.56 -5.43 14.73
C ASP A 98 13.05 -5.65 13.28
N ASN A 99 11.84 -5.19 12.99
CA ASN A 99 11.21 -5.21 11.67
C ASN A 99 10.95 -3.78 11.17
N TYR A 100 11.88 -2.86 11.41
CA TYR A 100 11.72 -1.43 11.13
C TYR A 100 11.24 -1.15 9.69
N GLU A 101 11.90 -1.71 8.68
CA GLU A 101 11.56 -1.44 7.27
C GLU A 101 10.13 -1.86 6.91
N GLU A 102 9.68 -3.02 7.42
CA GLU A 102 8.32 -3.51 7.27
C GLU A 102 7.33 -2.56 7.95
N ASN A 103 7.57 -2.30 9.24
CA ASN A 103 6.65 -1.54 10.07
C ASN A 103 6.54 -0.07 9.65
N VAL A 104 7.61 0.53 9.12
CA VAL A 104 7.59 1.91 8.59
C VAL A 104 6.61 2.05 7.44
N LYS A 105 6.57 1.11 6.49
CA LYS A 105 5.61 1.21 5.38
C LYS A 105 4.17 1.14 5.88
N HIS A 106 3.90 0.18 6.76
CA HIS A 106 2.56 0.00 7.32
C HIS A 106 2.10 1.19 8.14
N ILE A 107 2.97 1.74 9.00
CA ILE A 107 2.60 2.88 9.84
C ILE A 107 2.35 4.12 9.00
N ILE A 108 3.11 4.32 7.91
CA ILE A 108 2.88 5.45 7.01
C ILE A 108 1.49 5.34 6.38
N ILE A 109 1.14 4.18 5.82
CA ILE A 109 -0.16 3.99 5.15
C ILE A 109 -1.32 4.07 6.17
N ASP A 110 -1.22 3.39 7.31
CA ASP A 110 -2.23 3.40 8.38
C ASP A 110 -2.46 4.80 8.95
N GLU A 111 -1.38 5.52 9.29
CA GLU A 111 -1.45 6.88 9.82
C GLU A 111 -2.02 7.86 8.81
N THR A 112 -1.64 7.74 7.55
CA THR A 112 -2.19 8.56 6.48
C THR A 112 -3.70 8.37 6.39
N CYS A 113 -4.18 7.12 6.37
CA CYS A 113 -5.62 6.82 6.37
C CYS A 113 -6.34 7.44 7.57
N ARG A 114 -5.78 7.28 8.76
CA ARG A 114 -6.40 7.76 10.00
C ARG A 114 -6.43 9.27 10.12
N ARG A 115 -5.39 9.99 9.67
CA ARG A 115 -5.38 11.46 9.65
C ARG A 115 -6.36 12.03 8.61
N LEU A 116 -6.61 11.30 7.53
CA LEU A 116 -7.65 11.61 6.54
C LEU A 116 -9.06 11.17 6.98
N GLY A 117 -9.20 10.49 8.13
CA GLY A 117 -10.49 10.01 8.62
C GLY A 117 -11.09 8.84 7.82
N ILE A 118 -10.27 8.12 7.05
CA ILE A 118 -10.70 6.99 6.21
C ILE A 118 -10.28 5.65 6.81
N LYS A 119 -11.07 4.61 6.53
CA LYS A 119 -10.79 3.21 6.89
C LYS A 119 -10.45 2.39 5.64
N ALA A 120 -9.43 2.83 4.92
CA ALA A 120 -9.04 2.25 3.64
C ALA A 120 -8.03 1.10 3.77
N TYR A 121 -7.18 1.11 4.79
CA TYR A 121 -6.06 0.17 4.92
C TYR A 121 -6.29 -0.87 6.02
N SER A 122 -5.88 -2.12 5.75
CA SER A 122 -5.85 -3.19 6.73
C SER A 122 -4.62 -4.10 6.53
N ARG A 123 -4.15 -4.66 7.65
CA ARG A 123 -3.08 -5.66 7.72
C ARG A 123 -3.54 -6.79 8.64
N GLU A 124 -3.66 -8.00 8.09
CA GLU A 124 -4.16 -9.18 8.80
C GLU A 124 -3.10 -10.27 8.81
N LYS A 125 -2.85 -10.87 9.98
CA LYS A 125 -1.91 -12.00 10.11
C LYS A 125 -2.52 -13.27 9.54
N LEU A 126 -1.79 -13.97 8.68
CA LEU A 126 -2.20 -15.27 8.19
C LEU A 126 -2.14 -16.31 9.33
N ARG A 127 -3.15 -17.19 9.37
CA ARG A 127 -3.31 -18.22 10.40
C ARG A 127 -2.47 -19.46 10.10
#